data_AF-A0A938QFM5-F1
#
_entry.id   AF-A0A938QFM5-F1
#
_cell.length_a   1.000
_cell.length_b   1.000
_cell.length_c   1.000
_cell.angle_alpha   90.00
_cell.angle_beta   90.00
_cell.angle_gamma   90.00
#
_symmetry.space_group_name_H-M   'P 1'
#
loop_
_entity.id
_entity.type
_entity.pdbx_description
1 polymer ?
#
loop_
_entity_poly.entity_id
_entity_poly.type
_entity_poly.pdbx_seq_one_letter_code
_entity_poly.pdbx_strand_id
1 'polypeptide(L)'
;MQAPQLPAPYQEAALNMFYNLLFCDEPSLFKPKTMEATLAWQDVLFNPAAQESQIRSLADDAGEESRIRLLAYNLLRAQGHAVPARTILGLVVEVALPGGLDVLAAYADRRVRYINHSGKVAVFEGAPPELAAKAKEAVEFAQVAVNQIGPWDMPRLPAPKPGNVRLTFLVSDGLYFGEGPFAVMQDEPMAAPIIQKASELLQLIVNAAAEE
;
A
#
# COMPACT_ATOMS: atom_id res chain seq x y z
N MET A 1 8.24 -25.67 -6.18
CA MET A 1 8.27 -24.58 -5.18
C MET A 1 6.83 -24.26 -4.84
N GLN A 2 6.43 -24.31 -3.56
CA GLN A 2 5.11 -23.85 -3.13
C GLN A 2 5.04 -22.34 -3.31
N ALA A 3 3.90 -21.81 -3.76
CA ALA A 3 3.67 -20.38 -3.78
C ALA A 3 3.84 -19.82 -2.35
N PRO A 4 4.48 -18.66 -2.16
CA PRO A 4 4.62 -18.08 -0.84
C PRO A 4 3.24 -17.89 -0.21
N GLN A 5 3.09 -18.35 1.04
CA GLN A 5 1.83 -18.21 1.76
C GLN A 5 1.61 -16.74 2.10
N LEU A 6 0.49 -16.17 1.66
CA LEU A 6 0.14 -14.79 1.97
C LEU A 6 -0.01 -14.58 3.47
N PRO A 7 0.46 -13.45 4.03
CA PRO A 7 0.25 -13.13 5.43
C PRO A 7 -1.24 -13.09 5.78
N ALA A 8 -1.58 -13.62 6.95
CA ALA A 8 -2.95 -13.71 7.46
C ALA A 8 -3.04 -13.22 8.92
N PRO A 9 -2.89 -11.90 9.18
CA PRO A 9 -2.88 -11.37 10.54
C PRO A 9 -4.25 -11.36 11.24
N TYR A 10 -5.34 -11.58 10.51
CA TYR A 10 -6.71 -11.60 11.04
C TYR A 10 -7.30 -13.01 11.05
N GLN A 11 -8.32 -13.24 11.88
CA GLN A 11 -9.05 -14.52 11.90
C GLN A 11 -9.89 -14.73 10.64
N GLU A 12 -10.42 -13.66 10.07
CA GLU A 12 -11.30 -13.70 8.91
C GLU A 12 -10.53 -13.70 7.59
N ALA A 13 -10.80 -14.69 6.73
CA ALA A 13 -10.14 -14.83 5.43
C ALA A 13 -10.40 -13.62 4.51
N ALA A 14 -11.61 -13.05 4.55
CA ALA A 14 -11.95 -11.87 3.75
C ALA A 14 -11.12 -10.65 4.16
N LEU A 15 -10.87 -10.47 5.46
CA LEU A 15 -10.07 -9.36 5.97
C LEU A 15 -8.59 -9.55 5.63
N ASN A 16 -8.08 -10.78 5.68
CA ASN A 16 -6.74 -11.11 5.20
C ASN A 16 -6.58 -10.84 3.69
N MET A 17 -7.59 -11.16 2.89
CA MET A 17 -7.58 -10.82 1.46
C MET A 17 -7.54 -9.30 1.26
N PHE A 18 -8.37 -8.55 1.98
CA PHE A 18 -8.38 -7.08 1.92
C PHE A 18 -7.03 -6.48 2.35
N TYR A 19 -6.43 -6.99 3.42
CA TYR A 19 -5.09 -6.61 3.88
C TYR A 19 -4.02 -6.82 2.80
N ASN A 20 -3.99 -7.98 2.14
CA ASN A 20 -2.98 -8.26 1.12
C ASN A 20 -3.15 -7.40 -0.14
N LEU A 21 -4.38 -7.00 -0.48
CA LEU A 21 -4.65 -6.07 -1.58
C LEU A 21 -4.07 -4.65 -1.34
N LEU A 22 -3.71 -4.28 -0.12
CA LEU A 22 -3.16 -2.95 0.19
C LEU A 22 -1.74 -2.75 -0.37
N PHE A 23 -0.99 -3.83 -0.57
CA PHE A 23 0.44 -3.75 -0.90
C PHE A 23 0.72 -3.87 -2.41
N CYS A 24 -0.23 -4.38 -3.19
CA CYS A 24 -0.09 -4.56 -4.64
C CYS A 24 1.12 -5.42 -5.06
N ASP A 25 1.58 -6.28 -4.16
CA ASP A 25 2.77 -7.14 -4.33
C ASP A 25 2.43 -8.58 -4.73
N GLU A 26 1.14 -8.95 -4.70
CA GLU A 26 0.62 -10.20 -5.26
C GLU A 26 -0.41 -9.92 -6.37
N PRO A 27 0.02 -9.81 -7.65
CA PRO A 27 -0.86 -9.48 -8.76
C PRO A 27 -2.01 -10.47 -8.97
N SER A 28 -1.88 -11.74 -8.56
CA SER A 28 -2.96 -12.72 -8.74
C SER A 28 -4.23 -12.36 -7.96
N LEU A 29 -4.13 -11.58 -6.89
CA LEU A 29 -5.29 -11.10 -6.12
C LEU A 29 -6.17 -10.10 -6.90
N PHE A 30 -5.62 -9.51 -7.96
CA PHE A 30 -6.29 -8.51 -8.79
C PHE A 30 -6.82 -9.09 -10.11
N LYS A 31 -6.62 -10.39 -10.34
CA LYS A 31 -7.14 -11.06 -11.52
C LYS A 31 -8.68 -11.05 -11.50
N PRO A 32 -9.31 -10.76 -12.65
CA PRO A 32 -10.76 -10.86 -12.77
C PRO A 32 -11.18 -12.30 -12.49
N LYS A 33 -12.32 -12.46 -11.81
CA LYS A 33 -12.90 -13.79 -11.62
C LYS A 33 -13.41 -14.30 -12.97
N THR A 34 -13.41 -15.62 -13.17
CA THR A 34 -13.67 -16.30 -14.45
C THR A 34 -15.01 -15.95 -15.14
N MET A 35 -15.91 -15.24 -14.46
CA MET A 35 -17.22 -14.83 -14.97
C MET A 35 -17.46 -13.31 -14.95
N GLU A 36 -16.46 -12.51 -14.57
CA GLU A 36 -16.56 -11.05 -14.51
C GLU A 36 -15.96 -10.43 -15.77
N ALA A 37 -16.57 -9.34 -16.25
CA ALA A 37 -16.00 -8.55 -17.33
C ALA A 37 -14.66 -7.95 -16.87
N THR A 38 -13.65 -8.04 -17.71
CA THR A 38 -12.32 -7.51 -17.43
C THR A 38 -12.32 -6.00 -17.57
N LEU A 39 -11.67 -5.32 -16.62
CA LEU A 39 -11.37 -3.90 -16.74
C LEU A 39 -10.22 -3.71 -17.74
N ALA A 40 -10.18 -2.57 -18.43
CA ALA A 40 -9.18 -2.30 -19.46
C ALA A 40 -7.73 -2.48 -18.95
N TRP A 41 -7.44 -2.06 -17.72
CA TRP A 41 -6.12 -2.25 -17.12
C TRP A 41 -5.82 -3.73 -16.81
N GLN A 42 -6.83 -4.55 -16.48
CA GLN A 42 -6.66 -5.99 -16.25
C GLN A 42 -6.30 -6.72 -17.56
N ASP A 43 -6.91 -6.31 -18.67
CA ASP A 43 -6.58 -6.84 -20.01
C ASP A 43 -5.15 -6.53 -20.43
N VAL A 44 -4.54 -5.49 -19.88
CA VAL A 44 -3.11 -5.21 -20.08
C VAL A 44 -2.26 -6.01 -19.10
N LEU A 45 -2.53 -5.91 -17.79
CA LEU A 45 -1.65 -6.48 -16.77
C LEU A 45 -1.68 -8.01 -16.68
N PHE A 46 -2.77 -8.65 -17.11
CA PHE A 46 -2.92 -10.11 -17.05
C PHE A 46 -2.90 -10.79 -18.42
N ASN A 47 -2.65 -10.03 -19.49
CA ASN A 47 -2.42 -10.60 -20.80
C ASN A 47 -0.93 -10.91 -20.99
N PRO A 48 -0.54 -12.18 -21.16
CA PRO A 48 0.86 -12.55 -21.34
C PRO A 48 1.48 -12.00 -22.65
N ALA A 49 0.64 -11.53 -23.60
CA ALA A 49 1.07 -10.91 -24.84
C ALA A 49 1.07 -9.36 -24.78
N ALA A 50 0.81 -8.75 -23.62
CA ALA A 50 0.88 -7.30 -23.47
C ALA A 50 2.30 -6.79 -23.74
N GLN A 51 2.40 -5.74 -24.55
CA GLN A 51 3.66 -5.11 -24.89
C GLN A 51 4.14 -4.18 -23.77
N GLU A 52 5.45 -4.01 -23.63
CA GLU A 52 6.07 -3.08 -22.66
C GLU A 52 5.43 -1.68 -22.71
N SER A 53 5.17 -1.15 -23.90
CA SER A 53 4.56 0.17 -24.10
C SER A 53 3.15 0.28 -23.51
N GLN A 54 2.36 -0.80 -23.55
CA GLN A 54 1.02 -0.83 -22.96
C GLN A 54 1.11 -0.84 -21.44
N ILE A 55 2.02 -1.64 -20.87
CA ILE A 55 2.23 -1.70 -19.42
C ILE A 55 2.75 -0.34 -18.91
N ARG A 56 3.69 0.29 -19.63
CA ARG A 56 4.19 1.64 -19.31
C ARG A 56 3.10 2.70 -19.36
N SER A 57 2.17 2.60 -20.32
CA SER A 57 1.06 3.56 -20.40
C SER A 57 0.19 3.56 -19.14
N LEU A 58 0.09 2.43 -18.43
CA LEU A 58 -0.55 2.37 -17.11
C LEU A 58 0.39 2.87 -16.00
N ALA A 59 1.64 2.42 -15.99
CA ALA A 59 2.58 2.72 -14.91
C ALA A 59 2.88 4.23 -14.79
N ASP A 60 3.13 4.88 -15.93
CA ASP A 60 3.60 6.25 -16.02
C ASP A 60 2.46 7.29 -16.10
N ASP A 61 1.19 6.86 -16.23
CA ASP A 61 0.04 7.76 -16.23
C ASP A 61 -0.25 8.27 -14.81
N ALA A 62 0.02 9.55 -14.57
CA ALA A 62 -0.25 10.20 -13.28
C ALA A 62 -1.74 10.35 -12.96
N GLY A 63 -2.63 10.20 -13.95
CA GLY A 63 -4.09 10.18 -13.78
C GLY A 63 -4.64 8.81 -13.38
N GLU A 64 -3.85 7.75 -13.53
CA GLU A 64 -4.25 6.39 -13.19
C GLU A 64 -4.15 6.13 -11.68
N GLU A 65 -4.96 5.18 -11.19
CA GLU A 65 -4.96 4.76 -9.79
C GLU A 65 -3.57 4.27 -9.35
N SER A 66 -3.10 4.73 -8.19
CA SER A 66 -1.75 4.40 -7.70
C SER A 66 -1.50 2.91 -7.55
N ARG A 67 -2.54 2.12 -7.20
CA ARG A 67 -2.45 0.66 -7.11
C ARG A 67 -2.28 -0.01 -8.49
N ILE A 68 -2.97 0.50 -9.52
CA ILE A 68 -2.80 0.02 -10.90
C ILE A 68 -1.39 0.34 -11.39
N ARG A 69 -0.91 1.57 -11.12
CA ARG A 69 0.47 1.98 -11.43
C ARG A 69 1.51 1.09 -10.74
N LEU A 70 1.31 0.77 -9.46
CA LEU A 70 2.18 -0.16 -8.72
C LEU A 70 2.22 -1.55 -9.33
N LEU A 71 1.06 -2.13 -9.68
CA LEU A 71 0.99 -3.43 -10.35
C LEU A 71 1.73 -3.41 -11.70
N ALA A 72 1.58 -2.31 -12.47
CA ALA A 72 2.26 -2.13 -13.74
C ALA A 72 3.79 -2.02 -13.58
N TYR A 73 4.28 -1.22 -12.62
CA TYR A 73 5.70 -1.14 -12.32
C TYR A 73 6.27 -2.48 -11.83
N ASN A 74 5.54 -3.20 -10.98
CA ASN A 74 5.94 -4.54 -10.52
C ASN A 74 6.06 -5.52 -11.70
N LEU A 75 5.13 -5.47 -12.66
CA LEU A 75 5.18 -6.29 -13.87
C LEU A 75 6.38 -5.94 -14.76
N LEU A 76 6.65 -4.64 -14.99
CA LEU A 76 7.82 -4.18 -15.75
C LEU A 76 9.12 -4.69 -15.12
N ARG A 77 9.26 -4.57 -13.79
CA ARG A 77 10.43 -5.07 -13.06
C ARG A 77 10.58 -6.59 -13.14
N ALA A 78 9.47 -7.32 -13.01
CA ALA A 78 9.48 -8.79 -13.13
C ALA A 78 9.90 -9.25 -14.53
N GLN A 79 9.66 -8.44 -15.56
CA GLN A 79 10.11 -8.65 -16.94
C GLN A 79 11.54 -8.12 -17.22
N GLY A 80 12.22 -7.53 -16.21
CA GLY A 80 13.58 -7.00 -16.34
C GLY A 80 13.67 -5.62 -17.00
N HIS A 81 12.54 -4.92 -17.17
CA HIS A 81 12.53 -3.56 -17.70
C HIS A 81 12.92 -2.54 -16.63
N ALA A 82 13.59 -1.47 -17.07
CA ALA A 82 13.89 -0.34 -16.21
C ALA A 82 12.62 0.45 -15.87
N VAL A 83 12.53 0.91 -14.63
CA VAL A 83 11.43 1.76 -14.11
C VAL A 83 12.03 3.00 -13.44
N PRO A 84 11.25 4.09 -13.29
CA PRO A 84 11.68 5.23 -12.48
C PRO A 84 12.11 4.76 -11.09
N ALA A 85 13.29 5.17 -10.63
CA ALA A 85 13.74 4.84 -9.30
C ALA A 85 13.03 5.71 -8.27
N ARG A 86 12.72 5.13 -7.10
CA ARG A 86 12.29 5.85 -5.90
C ARG A 86 11.04 6.72 -6.07
N THR A 87 10.17 6.47 -7.05
CA THR A 87 8.90 7.19 -7.15
C THR A 87 7.86 6.54 -6.24
N ILE A 88 7.49 7.22 -5.15
CA ILE A 88 6.48 6.74 -4.21
C ILE A 88 5.06 6.85 -4.78
N LEU A 89 4.26 5.81 -4.56
CA LEU A 89 2.87 5.68 -5.01
C LEU A 89 1.91 5.44 -3.83
N GLY A 90 2.43 5.06 -2.67
CA GLY A 90 1.64 4.93 -1.46
C GLY A 90 2.47 4.65 -0.21
N LEU A 91 1.80 4.72 0.92
CA LEU A 91 2.32 4.44 2.26
C LEU A 91 1.33 3.52 2.97
N VAL A 92 1.82 2.43 3.53
CA VAL A 92 1.07 1.53 4.41
C VAL A 92 1.70 1.55 5.79
N VAL A 93 0.91 1.92 6.80
CA VAL A 93 1.31 1.96 8.21
C VAL A 93 0.58 0.84 8.94
N GLU A 94 1.35 -0.08 9.50
CA GLU A 94 0.85 -1.22 10.27
C GLU A 94 1.24 -1.05 11.74
N VAL A 95 0.28 -1.08 12.66
CA VAL A 95 0.54 -1.01 14.10
C VAL A 95 0.00 -2.28 14.76
N ALA A 96 0.90 -3.11 15.30
CA ALA A 96 0.52 -4.34 15.97
C ALA A 96 0.17 -4.08 17.44
N LEU A 97 -1.13 -4.04 17.73
CA LEU A 97 -1.68 -3.83 19.06
C LEU A 97 -1.93 -5.18 19.77
N PRO A 98 -2.07 -5.21 21.11
CA PRO A 98 -2.40 -6.44 21.84
C PRO A 98 -3.66 -7.16 21.36
N GLY A 99 -4.63 -6.43 20.77
CA GLY A 99 -5.92 -6.96 20.32
C GLY A 99 -6.06 -7.19 18.81
N GLY A 100 -5.04 -6.87 18.01
CA GLY A 100 -5.13 -6.99 16.55
C GLY A 100 -4.18 -6.04 15.83
N LEU A 101 -4.32 -5.96 14.52
CA LEU A 101 -3.50 -5.11 13.65
C LEU A 101 -4.32 -3.92 13.17
N ASP A 102 -3.86 -2.69 13.42
CA ASP A 102 -4.34 -1.50 12.72
C ASP A 102 -3.53 -1.32 11.44
N VAL A 103 -4.20 -1.11 10.30
CA VAL A 103 -3.53 -0.89 9.02
C VAL A 103 -4.14 0.28 8.28
N LEU A 104 -3.36 1.34 8.08
CA LEU A 104 -3.70 2.49 7.27
C LEU A 104 -2.91 2.45 5.96
N ALA A 105 -3.59 2.46 4.83
CA ALA A 105 -2.99 2.62 3.52
C ALA A 105 -3.45 3.93 2.87
N ALA A 106 -2.50 4.80 2.54
CA ALA A 106 -2.72 6.04 1.80
C ALA A 106 -1.98 5.98 0.46
N TYR A 107 -2.59 6.51 -0.59
CA TYR A 107 -2.07 6.45 -1.96
C TYR A 107 -1.88 7.85 -2.55
N ALA A 108 -0.93 7.98 -3.48
CA ALA A 108 -0.57 9.27 -4.09
C ALA A 108 -1.73 9.91 -4.88
N ASP A 109 -2.66 9.09 -5.35
CA ASP A 109 -3.91 9.50 -6.02
C ASP A 109 -5.00 10.00 -5.05
N ARG A 110 -4.70 10.07 -3.74
CA ARG A 110 -5.55 10.54 -2.63
C ARG A 110 -6.56 9.53 -2.11
N ARG A 111 -6.49 8.27 -2.54
CA ARG A 111 -7.31 7.20 -1.97
C ARG A 111 -6.77 6.75 -0.63
N VAL A 112 -7.68 6.26 0.22
CA VAL A 112 -7.33 5.77 1.55
C VAL A 112 -8.13 4.52 1.88
N ARG A 113 -7.46 3.56 2.52
CA ARG A 113 -8.05 2.33 3.05
C ARG A 113 -7.56 2.12 4.47
N TYR A 114 -8.47 1.76 5.36
CA TYR A 114 -8.16 1.53 6.76
C TYR A 114 -8.79 0.23 7.23
N ILE A 115 -8.01 -0.56 7.97
CA ILE A 115 -8.47 -1.70 8.75
C ILE A 115 -8.22 -1.38 10.20
N ASN A 116 -9.28 -1.33 11.00
CA ASN A 116 -9.19 -1.22 12.44
C ASN A 116 -8.82 -2.57 13.06
N HIS A 117 -8.08 -2.57 14.18
CA HIS A 117 -7.70 -3.79 14.90
C HIS A 117 -8.90 -4.67 15.30
N SER A 118 -10.10 -4.11 15.44
CA SER A 118 -11.35 -4.85 15.69
C SER A 118 -11.93 -5.56 14.45
N GLY A 119 -11.35 -5.33 13.27
CA GLY A 119 -11.77 -5.90 11.99
C GLY A 119 -12.65 -4.99 11.13
N LYS A 120 -13.04 -3.81 11.63
CA LYS A 120 -13.80 -2.83 10.83
C LYS A 120 -12.95 -2.27 9.70
N VAL A 121 -13.55 -2.07 8.54
CA VAL A 121 -12.88 -1.55 7.34
C VAL A 121 -13.52 -0.23 6.90
N ALA A 122 -12.70 0.74 6.54
CA ALA A 122 -13.12 1.98 5.89
C ALA A 122 -12.39 2.15 4.55
N VAL A 123 -13.12 2.51 3.50
CA VAL A 123 -12.59 2.69 2.14
C VAL A 123 -13.05 4.02 1.58
N PHE A 124 -12.11 4.86 1.19
CA PHE A 124 -12.38 6.17 0.59
C PHE A 124 -11.80 6.21 -0.83
N GLU A 125 -12.63 5.89 -1.83
CA GLU A 125 -12.29 6.00 -3.26
C GLU A 125 -12.45 7.42 -3.81
N GLY A 126 -13.21 8.26 -3.11
CA GLY A 126 -13.44 9.68 -3.39
C GLY A 126 -13.61 10.45 -2.09
N ALA A 127 -12.52 10.56 -1.33
CA ALA A 127 -12.56 11.12 0.01
C ALA A 127 -12.94 12.62 0.03
N PRO A 128 -13.47 13.12 1.16
CA PRO A 128 -13.60 14.56 1.38
C PRO A 128 -12.29 15.30 1.12
N PRO A 129 -12.30 16.53 0.59
CA PRO A 129 -11.09 17.24 0.17
C PRO A 129 -9.98 17.32 1.22
N GLU A 130 -10.34 17.46 2.50
CA GLU A 130 -9.40 17.51 3.61
C GLU A 130 -8.69 16.16 3.83
N LEU A 131 -9.44 15.05 3.86
CA LEU A 131 -8.89 13.70 3.99
C LEU A 131 -8.00 13.38 2.79
N ALA A 132 -8.47 13.69 1.58
CA ALA A 132 -7.71 13.53 0.33
C ALA A 132 -6.38 14.32 0.36
N ALA A 133 -6.40 15.56 0.86
CA ALA A 133 -5.20 16.39 1.00
C ALA A 133 -4.21 15.79 2.01
N LYS A 134 -4.71 15.32 3.17
CA LYS A 134 -3.87 14.68 4.20
C LYS A 134 -3.27 13.35 3.75
N ALA A 135 -4.01 12.55 2.98
CA ALA A 135 -3.50 11.34 2.36
C ALA A 135 -2.31 11.65 1.43
N LYS A 136 -2.48 12.62 0.54
CA LYS A 136 -1.41 13.06 -0.37
C LYS A 136 -0.21 13.60 0.42
N GLU A 137 -0.44 14.44 1.43
CA GLU A 137 0.63 15.00 2.27
C GLU A 137 1.45 13.89 2.96
N ALA A 138 0.80 12.86 3.50
CA ALA A 138 1.48 11.74 4.14
C ALA A 138 2.36 10.95 3.16
N VAL A 139 1.85 10.68 1.95
CA VAL A 139 2.60 9.97 0.90
C VAL A 139 3.75 10.82 0.35
N GLU A 140 3.53 12.10 0.06
CA GLU A 140 4.59 12.99 -0.42
C GLU A 140 5.71 13.16 0.60
N PHE A 141 5.36 13.27 1.89
CA PHE A 141 6.35 13.38 2.95
C PHE A 141 7.19 12.10 3.09
N ALA A 142 6.56 10.93 2.92
CA ALA A 142 7.25 9.64 2.98
C ALA A 142 8.36 9.48 1.92
N GLN A 143 8.33 10.25 0.83
CA GLN A 143 9.43 10.31 -0.14
C GLN A 143 10.78 10.67 0.51
N VAL A 144 10.77 11.48 1.57
CA VAL A 144 11.98 11.86 2.32
C VAL A 144 12.68 10.64 2.91
N ALA A 145 11.93 9.65 3.42
CA ALA A 145 12.47 8.40 3.92
C ALA A 145 12.98 7.53 2.78
N VAL A 146 12.19 7.33 1.72
CA VAL A 146 12.58 6.54 0.53
C VAL A 146 13.89 7.03 -0.09
N ASN A 147 14.17 8.34 -0.02
CA ASN A 147 15.43 8.90 -0.53
C ASN A 147 16.66 8.51 0.31
N GLN A 148 16.48 8.09 1.56
CA GLN A 148 17.55 7.79 2.51
C GLN A 148 17.78 6.29 2.71
N ILE A 149 16.78 5.45 2.40
CA ILE A 149 16.86 3.99 2.55
C ILE A 149 16.94 3.28 1.19
N GLY A 150 17.36 2.02 1.20
CA GLY A 150 17.42 1.16 0.01
C GLY A 150 16.20 0.24 -0.10
N PRO A 151 15.95 -0.32 -1.30
CA PRO A 151 14.89 -1.30 -1.48
C PRO A 151 15.21 -2.59 -0.72
N TRP A 152 14.15 -3.30 -0.39
CA TRP A 152 14.16 -4.65 0.16
C TRP A 152 13.95 -5.65 -0.98
N ASP A 153 14.97 -6.48 -1.23
CA ASP A 153 15.00 -7.42 -2.35
C ASP A 153 14.40 -8.80 -2.04
N MET A 154 13.86 -8.98 -0.83
CA MET A 154 13.22 -10.22 -0.41
C MET A 154 11.68 -10.07 -0.42
N PRO A 155 10.90 -11.15 -0.31
CA PRO A 155 9.46 -11.06 -0.17
C PRO A 155 9.03 -10.18 1.02
N ARG A 156 7.83 -9.61 0.93
CA ARG A 156 7.23 -8.86 2.04
C ARG A 156 7.17 -9.72 3.29
N LEU A 157 7.54 -9.12 4.42
CA LEU A 157 7.49 -9.79 5.72
C LEU A 157 6.03 -9.99 6.17
N PRO A 158 5.75 -11.00 7.02
CA PRO A 158 4.48 -11.08 7.76
C PRO A 158 4.22 -9.81 8.57
N ALA A 159 3.01 -9.61 9.08
CA ALA A 159 2.66 -8.46 9.91
C ALA A 159 3.68 -8.19 11.05
N PRO A 160 3.89 -6.92 11.46
CA PRO A 160 4.86 -6.58 12.49
C PRO A 160 4.59 -7.29 13.81
N LYS A 161 5.64 -7.47 14.62
CA LYS A 161 5.52 -8.07 15.95
C LYS A 161 4.65 -7.21 16.87
N PRO A 162 3.93 -7.79 17.85
CA PRO A 162 3.17 -7.02 18.83
C PRO A 162 4.01 -5.92 19.49
N GLY A 163 3.49 -4.69 19.52
CA GLY A 163 4.17 -3.50 20.02
C GLY A 163 5.05 -2.78 18.98
N ASN A 164 5.23 -3.35 17.78
CA ASN A 164 5.94 -2.69 16.69
C ASN A 164 4.98 -1.91 15.77
N VAL A 165 5.57 -0.93 15.08
CA VAL A 165 5.02 -0.31 13.88
C VAL A 165 5.89 -0.69 12.68
N ARG A 166 5.24 -0.91 11.54
CA ARG A 166 5.91 -0.96 10.24
C ARG A 166 5.40 0.15 9.34
N LEU A 167 6.33 0.89 8.76
CA LEU A 167 6.09 1.84 7.69
C LEU A 167 6.56 1.18 6.39
N THR A 168 5.61 0.82 5.53
CA THR A 168 5.88 0.24 4.22
C THR A 168 5.62 1.29 3.14
N PHE A 169 6.62 1.55 2.30
CA PHE A 169 6.51 2.48 1.18
C PHE A 169 6.30 1.69 -0.10
N LEU A 170 5.26 2.05 -0.83
CA LEU A 170 4.91 1.44 -2.11
C LEU A 170 5.58 2.26 -3.20
N VAL A 171 6.67 1.73 -3.78
CA VAL A 171 7.56 2.48 -4.67
C VAL A 171 7.67 1.76 -6.01
N SER A 172 7.70 2.55 -7.08
CA SER A 172 7.91 2.08 -8.46
C SER A 172 9.04 1.06 -8.65
N ASP A 173 10.15 1.20 -7.93
CA ASP A 173 11.35 0.36 -8.09
C ASP A 173 11.54 -0.71 -7.02
N GLY A 174 10.59 -0.87 -6.09
CA GLY A 174 10.72 -1.91 -5.05
C GLY A 174 9.89 -1.69 -3.80
N LEU A 175 9.99 -2.67 -2.91
CA LEU A 175 9.47 -2.59 -1.57
C LEU A 175 10.49 -1.85 -0.70
N TYR A 176 10.06 -0.85 0.06
CA TYR A 176 10.89 -0.20 1.06
C TYR A 176 10.14 -0.23 2.37
N PHE A 177 10.81 -0.45 3.49
CA PHE A 177 10.14 -0.37 4.79
C PHE A 177 11.10 -0.05 5.93
N GLY A 178 10.53 0.45 7.02
CA GLY A 178 11.14 0.50 8.34
C GLY A 178 10.21 -0.15 9.35
N GLU A 179 10.76 -0.97 10.25
CA GLU A 179 10.01 -1.57 11.36
C GLU A 179 10.80 -1.44 12.66
N GLY A 180 10.10 -1.11 13.74
CA GLY A 180 10.67 -1.12 15.08
C GLY A 180 9.60 -1.01 16.15
N PRO A 181 9.98 -1.09 17.44
CA PRO A 181 9.08 -0.82 18.55
C PRO A 181 8.41 0.53 18.37
N PHE A 182 7.08 0.60 18.51
CA PHE A 182 6.33 1.83 18.26
C PHE A 182 6.84 2.99 19.10
N ALA A 183 7.08 2.75 20.39
CA ALA A 183 7.61 3.74 21.32
C ALA A 183 8.99 4.30 20.91
N VAL A 184 9.80 3.55 20.16
CA VAL A 184 11.10 4.02 19.66
C VAL A 184 10.93 4.78 18.35
N MET A 185 10.11 4.25 17.43
CA MET A 185 9.88 4.84 16.11
C MET A 185 9.18 6.20 16.21
N GLN A 186 8.36 6.42 17.25
CA GLN A 186 7.71 7.70 17.51
C GLN A 186 8.67 8.82 17.92
N ASP A 187 9.89 8.49 18.34
CA ASP A 187 10.94 9.47 18.68
C ASP A 187 12.06 9.51 17.63
N GLU A 188 12.03 8.62 16.64
CA GLU A 188 13.07 8.51 15.61
C GLU A 188 12.90 9.62 14.55
N PRO A 189 13.95 10.42 14.25
CA PRO A 189 13.83 11.59 13.37
C PRO A 189 13.21 11.36 11.99
N MET A 190 13.40 10.18 11.38
CA MET A 190 12.85 9.87 10.06
C MET A 190 11.42 9.32 10.13
N ALA A 191 11.13 8.44 11.08
CA ALA A 191 9.86 7.75 11.23
C ALA A 191 8.81 8.58 11.96
N ALA A 192 9.18 9.31 13.01
CA ALA A 192 8.26 10.06 13.85
C ALA A 192 7.37 11.02 13.06
N PRO A 193 7.89 11.84 12.11
CA PRO A 193 7.04 12.75 11.36
C PRO A 193 6.10 12.03 10.38
N ILE A 194 6.49 10.86 9.87
CA ILE A 194 5.61 10.02 9.04
C ILE A 194 4.47 9.45 9.88
N ILE A 195 4.80 8.94 11.07
CA ILE A 195 3.80 8.42 12.02
C ILE A 195 2.82 9.53 12.40
N GLN A 196 3.30 10.74 12.69
CA GLN A 196 2.44 11.87 13.01
C GLN A 196 1.44 12.17 11.88
N LYS A 197 1.89 12.27 10.63
CA LYS A 197 1.00 12.51 9.47
C LYS A 197 -0.01 11.38 9.27
N ALA A 198 0.42 10.13 9.46
CA ALA A 198 -0.48 8.98 9.42
C ALA A 198 -1.53 9.02 10.54
N SER A 199 -1.15 9.43 11.76
CA SER A 199 -2.08 9.61 12.88
C SER A 199 -3.08 10.75 12.64
N GLU A 200 -2.65 11.88 12.08
CA GLU A 200 -3.55 12.98 11.69
C GLU A 200 -4.59 12.51 10.67
N LEU A 201 -4.15 11.77 9.65
CA LEU A 201 -5.04 11.18 8.65
C LEU A 201 -6.01 10.17 9.27
N LEU A 202 -5.53 9.31 10.16
CA LEU A 202 -6.36 8.32 10.85
C LEU A 202 -7.46 9.00 11.68
N GLN A 203 -7.16 10.11 12.36
CA GLN A 203 -8.17 10.85 13.11
C GLN A 203 -9.32 11.34 12.22
N LEU A 204 -9.02 11.82 11.01
CA LEU A 204 -10.04 12.24 10.05
C LEU A 204 -10.90 11.06 9.58
N ILE A 205 -10.28 9.90 9.32
CA ILE A 205 -10.99 8.68 8.92
C ILE A 205 -11.96 8.24 10.02
N VAL A 206 -11.49 8.19 11.26
CA VAL A 206 -12.30 7.76 12.41
C VAL A 206 -13.45 8.72 12.65
N ASN A 207 -13.23 10.03 12.52
CA ASN A 207 -14.29 11.02 12.64
C ASN A 207 -15.34 10.84 11.54
N ALA A 208 -14.91 10.72 10.28
CA ALA A 208 -15.81 10.52 9.15
C ALA A 208 -16.64 9.22 9.27
N ALA A 209 -16.03 8.13 9.75
CA ALA A 209 -16.69 6.85 9.95
C ALA A 209 -17.62 6.80 11.17
N ALA A 210 -17.52 7.77 12.10
CA ALA A 210 -18.40 7.89 13.26
C ALA A 210 -19.65 8.76 12.98
N GLU A 211 -19.65 9.51 11.88
CA GLU A 211 -20.76 10.36 11.43
C GLU A 211 -21.76 9.63 10.50
N GLU A 212 -21.48 8.38 10.12
CA GLU A 212 -22.37 7.47 9.38
C GLU A 212 -23.20 6.57 10.31
#